data_AF-A0AAE1XUW1-F1
#
_entry.id   AF-A0AAE1XUW1-F1
#
_cell.length_a   1.000
_cell.length_b   1.000
_cell.length_c   1.000
_cell.angle_alpha   90.00
_cell.angle_beta   90.00
_cell.angle_gamma   90.00
#
_symmetry.space_group_name_H-M   'P 1'
#
loop_
_entity.id
_entity.type
_entity.pdbx_description
1 polymer ?
#
loop_
_entity_poly.entity_id
_entity_poly.type
_entity_poly.pdbx_seq_one_letter_code
_entity_poly.pdbx_strand_id
1 'polypeptide(L)'
;MGGGAANSQHLLSALLQEFLIRQNPDLWRKLRQQQERRHYCSSSKILRCRSMVMKRRARLDRCIRDRRSAVERKVRILKKLIPNCDTMEMERVLRETADYIVALQMRVKLMQIMVDVLSGSDDHHHHDHDQE
;
A
#
# COMPACT_ATOMS: atom_id res chain seq x y z
N MET A 1 14.50 -36.64 47.28
CA MET A 1 14.61 -36.22 45.87
C MET A 1 15.90 -35.42 45.74
N GLY A 2 16.80 -35.88 44.87
CA GLY A 2 18.24 -35.54 44.88
C GLY A 2 18.55 -34.06 44.83
N GLY A 3 19.17 -33.58 45.93
CA GLY A 3 19.81 -32.28 46.00
C GLY A 3 20.99 -32.22 45.04
N GLY A 4 21.01 -31.18 44.22
CA GLY A 4 21.92 -31.00 43.11
C GLY A 4 23.39 -31.09 43.50
N ALA A 5 24.14 -31.82 42.67
CA ALA A 5 25.58 -31.64 42.52
C ALA A 5 25.81 -30.20 42.02
N ALA A 6 25.91 -29.25 42.97
CA ALA A 6 26.40 -27.92 42.71
C ALA A 6 27.89 -28.05 42.36
N ASN A 7 28.08 -28.27 41.06
CA ASN A 7 29.31 -28.31 40.30
C ASN A 7 30.45 -27.52 40.95
N SER A 8 31.50 -28.21 41.41
CA SER A 8 32.65 -27.65 42.13
C SER A 8 33.34 -26.50 41.39
N GLN A 9 33.18 -26.46 40.06
CA GLN A 9 33.68 -25.39 39.19
C GLN A 9 32.99 -24.04 39.43
N HIS A 10 31.71 -24.02 39.82
CA HIS A 10 30.98 -22.78 40.15
C HIS A 10 31.40 -22.21 41.50
N LEU A 11 31.76 -23.06 42.46
CA LEU A 11 32.28 -22.62 43.75
C LEU A 11 33.67 -22.01 43.61
N LEU A 12 34.54 -22.62 42.78
CA LEU A 12 35.85 -22.06 42.46
C LEU A 12 35.75 -20.75 41.68
N SER A 13 34.82 -20.62 40.73
CA SER A 13 34.62 -19.36 40.00
C SER A 13 34.09 -18.23 40.90
N ALA A 14 33.18 -18.54 41.83
CA ALA A 14 32.67 -17.58 42.81
C ALA A 14 33.76 -17.13 43.81
N LEU A 15 34.57 -18.05 44.34
CA LEU A 15 35.65 -17.72 45.27
C LEU A 15 36.78 -16.90 44.61
N LEU A 16 37.09 -17.18 43.34
CA LEU A 16 38.03 -16.35 42.56
C LEU A 16 37.44 -14.97 42.25
N GLN A 17 36.13 -14.88 42.00
CA GLN A 17 35.43 -13.59 41.88
C GLN A 17 35.58 -12.77 43.16
N GLU A 18 35.31 -13.35 44.33
CA GLU A 18 35.44 -12.68 45.63
C GLU A 18 36.88 -12.24 45.94
N PHE A 19 37.88 -13.08 45.67
CA PHE A 19 39.29 -12.76 45.93
C PHE A 19 39.80 -11.59 45.07
N LEU A 20 39.46 -11.59 43.77
CA LEU A 20 39.84 -10.50 42.90
C LEU A 20 39.07 -9.20 43.21
N ILE A 21 37.81 -9.26 43.67
CA ILE A 21 37.02 -8.09 44.11
C ILE A 21 37.73 -7.36 45.25
N ARG A 22 38.38 -8.10 46.14
CA ARG A 22 39.09 -7.57 47.30
C ARG A 22 40.43 -6.87 46.97
N GLN A 23 41.12 -7.30 45.92
CA GLN A 23 42.43 -6.75 45.53
C GLN A 23 42.35 -5.45 44.72
N ASN A 24 41.28 -5.20 43.94
CA ASN A 24 41.15 -3.99 43.13
C ASN A 24 39.67 -3.66 42.80
N PRO A 25 38.93 -2.97 43.68
CA PRO A 25 37.48 -2.77 43.53
C PRO A 25 37.09 -1.92 42.30
N ASP A 26 37.97 -1.01 41.86
CA ASP A 26 37.72 -0.16 40.69
C ASP A 26 37.81 -0.89 39.35
N LEU A 27 38.65 -1.93 39.26
CA LEU A 27 38.69 -2.79 38.09
C LEU A 27 37.41 -3.61 37.96
N TRP A 28 36.85 -4.06 39.09
CA TRP A 28 35.57 -4.77 39.13
C TRP A 28 34.37 -3.88 38.80
N ARG A 29 34.39 -2.62 39.27
CA ARG A 29 33.40 -1.62 38.84
C ARG A 29 33.45 -1.40 37.33
N LYS A 30 34.65 -1.23 36.75
CA LYS A 30 34.82 -1.04 35.29
C LYS A 30 34.39 -2.27 34.48
N LEU A 31 34.76 -3.47 34.91
CA LEU A 31 34.40 -4.73 34.24
C LEU A 31 32.88 -4.98 34.28
N ARG A 32 32.23 -4.79 35.43
CA ARG A 32 30.77 -4.91 35.61
C ARG A 32 30.02 -3.90 34.74
N GLN A 33 30.49 -2.65 34.72
CA GLN A 33 29.90 -1.58 33.92
C GLN A 33 30.08 -1.82 32.41
N GLN A 34 31.16 -2.48 31.99
CA GLN A 34 31.37 -2.88 30.60
C GLN A 34 30.46 -4.05 30.19
N GLN A 35 30.20 -4.99 31.10
CA GLN A 35 29.30 -6.13 30.88
C GLN A 35 27.84 -5.69 30.79
N GLU A 36 27.39 -4.79 31.67
CA GLU A 36 26.04 -4.18 31.59
C GLU A 36 25.85 -3.35 30.32
N ARG A 37 26.87 -2.61 29.87
CA ARG A 37 26.84 -1.87 28.59
C ARG A 37 26.67 -2.76 27.37
N ARG A 38 27.21 -3.99 27.38
CA ARG A 38 27.00 -4.97 26.29
C ARG A 38 25.55 -5.48 26.23
N HIS A 39 24.90 -5.67 27.37
CA HIS A 39 23.50 -6.12 27.43
C HIS A 39 22.49 -5.00 27.08
N TYR A 40 22.73 -3.75 27.51
CA TYR A 40 21.84 -2.62 27.21
C TYR A 40 21.86 -2.19 25.72
N CYS A 41 22.99 -2.38 25.04
CA CYS A 41 23.14 -2.06 23.62
C CYS A 41 22.46 -3.07 22.67
N SER A 42 22.21 -4.31 23.11
CA SER A 42 21.52 -5.33 22.30
C SER A 42 20.01 -5.05 22.20
N SER A 43 19.37 -4.76 23.33
CA SER A 43 17.94 -4.44 23.39
C SER A 43 17.58 -3.20 22.55
N SER A 44 18.44 -2.17 22.59
CA SER A 44 18.30 -0.95 21.79
C SER A 44 18.40 -1.18 20.27
N LYS A 45 19.12 -2.22 19.81
CA LYS A 45 19.18 -2.60 18.39
C LYS A 45 17.93 -3.37 17.98
N ILE A 46 17.45 -4.28 18.82
CA ILE A 46 16.21 -5.04 18.59
C ILE A 46 15.00 -4.10 18.49
N LEU A 47 14.86 -3.14 19.41
CA LEU A 47 13.80 -2.13 19.36
C LEU A 47 13.89 -1.25 18.11
N ARG A 48 15.11 -0.89 17.66
CA ARG A 48 15.32 -0.17 16.39
C ARG A 48 14.92 -1.00 15.18
N CYS A 49 15.31 -2.27 15.11
CA CYS A 49 14.88 -3.19 14.04
C CYS A 49 13.35 -3.34 14.01
N ARG A 50 12.74 -3.52 15.18
CA ARG A 50 11.28 -3.64 15.32
C ARG A 50 10.55 -2.35 14.91
N SER A 51 11.07 -1.18 15.28
CA SER A 51 10.56 0.13 14.85
C SER A 51 10.66 0.31 13.33
N MET A 52 11.76 -0.10 12.70
CA MET A 52 11.92 -0.03 11.24
C MET A 52 10.91 -0.92 10.51
N VAL A 53 10.69 -2.15 10.98
CA VAL A 53 9.70 -3.08 10.40
C VAL A 53 8.29 -2.50 10.54
N MET A 54 7.92 -1.99 11.72
CA MET A 54 6.61 -1.35 11.93
C MET A 54 6.42 -0.11 11.04
N LYS A 55 7.46 0.72 10.87
CA LYS A 55 7.43 1.87 9.96
C LYS A 55 7.23 1.45 8.51
N ARG A 56 7.87 0.35 8.06
CA ARG A 56 7.67 -0.20 6.72
C ARG A 56 6.24 -0.69 6.52
N ARG A 57 5.68 -1.44 7.47
CA ARG A 57 4.28 -1.89 7.44
C ARG A 57 3.30 -0.71 7.36
N ALA A 58 3.47 0.29 8.21
CA ALA A 58 2.61 1.48 8.20
C ALA A 58 2.64 2.26 6.87
N ARG A 59 3.78 2.27 6.15
CA ARG A 59 3.88 2.86 4.81
C ARG A 59 3.08 2.07 3.78
N LEU A 60 3.17 0.73 3.81
CA LEU A 60 2.40 -0.14 2.92
C LEU A 60 0.90 0.03 3.17
N ASP A 61 0.47 0.03 4.43
CA ASP A 61 -0.94 0.22 4.80
C ASP A 61 -1.48 1.58 4.37
N ARG A 62 -0.66 2.64 4.43
CA ARG A 62 -1.02 3.95 3.87
C ARG A 62 -1.17 3.88 2.34
N CYS A 63 -0.20 3.31 1.64
CA CYS A 63 -0.26 3.17 0.18
C CYS A 63 -1.51 2.38 -0.29
N ILE A 64 -1.88 1.31 0.41
CA ILE A 64 -3.10 0.54 0.09
C ILE A 64 -4.36 1.38 0.31
N ARG A 65 -4.44 2.11 1.43
CA ARG A 65 -5.57 3.01 1.72
C ARG A 65 -5.68 4.13 0.69
N ASP A 66 -4.57 4.74 0.30
CA ASP A 66 -4.54 5.80 -0.70
C ASP A 66 -5.07 5.28 -2.06
N ARG A 67 -4.62 4.10 -2.49
CA ARG A 67 -5.11 3.45 -3.72
C ARG A 67 -6.61 3.15 -3.66
N ARG A 68 -7.09 2.59 -2.55
CA ARG A 68 -8.52 2.34 -2.34
C ARG A 68 -9.33 3.64 -2.42
N SER A 69 -8.86 4.72 -1.78
CA SER A 69 -9.52 6.02 -1.84
C SER A 69 -9.56 6.61 -3.26
N ALA A 70 -8.51 6.35 -4.06
CA ALA A 70 -8.46 6.78 -5.46
C ALA A 70 -9.50 6.05 -6.30
N VAL A 71 -9.66 4.74 -6.10
CA VAL A 71 -10.69 3.93 -6.76
C VAL A 71 -12.08 4.41 -6.34
N GLU A 72 -12.35 4.61 -5.05
CA GLU A 72 -13.64 5.09 -4.56
C GLU A 72 -14.01 6.47 -5.13
N ARG A 73 -13.04 7.38 -5.27
CA ARG A 73 -13.25 8.69 -5.91
C ARG A 73 -13.61 8.55 -7.39
N LYS A 74 -12.92 7.68 -8.12
CA LYS A 74 -13.22 7.40 -9.55
C LYS A 74 -14.60 6.78 -9.71
N VAL A 75 -14.96 5.80 -8.88
CA VAL A 75 -16.29 5.19 -8.88
C VAL A 75 -17.37 6.24 -8.59
N ARG A 76 -17.13 7.15 -7.64
CA ARG A 76 -18.08 8.23 -7.32
C ARG A 76 -18.28 9.20 -8.49
N ILE A 77 -17.23 9.50 -9.25
CA ILE A 77 -17.33 10.30 -10.48
C ILE A 77 -18.17 9.54 -11.51
N LEU A 78 -17.86 8.26 -11.72
CA LEU A 78 -18.53 7.43 -12.73
C LEU A 78 -20.04 7.33 -12.45
N LYS A 79 -20.42 7.13 -11.18
CA LYS A 79 -21.83 7.11 -10.76
C LYS A 79 -22.63 8.35 -11.15
N LYS A 80 -22.00 9.54 -11.12
CA LYS A 80 -22.63 10.81 -11.49
C LYS A 80 -22.72 11.03 -13.00
N LEU A 81 -21.84 10.39 -13.77
CA LEU A 81 -21.79 10.51 -15.22
C LEU A 81 -22.78 9.56 -15.89
N ILE A 82 -22.98 8.38 -15.32
CA ILE A 82 -23.81 7.34 -15.91
C ILE A 82 -25.24 7.45 -15.33
N PRO A 83 -26.28 7.44 -16.19
CA PRO A 83 -27.66 7.47 -15.72
C PRO A 83 -27.95 6.30 -14.76
N ASN A 84 -28.77 6.56 -13.74
CA ASN A 84 -29.26 5.57 -12.76
C ASN A 84 -28.20 4.92 -11.84
N CYS A 85 -26.97 5.43 -11.79
CA CYS A 85 -25.86 4.74 -11.11
C CYS A 85 -25.51 5.26 -9.70
N ASP A 86 -26.16 6.32 -9.21
CA ASP A 86 -25.79 7.01 -7.96
C ASP A 86 -25.72 6.09 -6.72
N THR A 87 -26.68 5.16 -6.59
CA THR A 87 -26.82 4.27 -5.43
C THR A 87 -26.32 2.84 -5.66
N MET A 88 -25.84 2.52 -6.87
CA MET A 88 -25.47 1.14 -7.24
C MET A 88 -24.12 0.67 -6.67
N GLU A 89 -23.92 -0.63 -6.59
CA GLU A 89 -22.62 -1.24 -6.26
C GLU A 89 -21.60 -1.04 -7.39
N MET A 90 -20.31 -1.01 -7.04
CA MET A 90 -19.20 -0.77 -7.98
C MET A 90 -19.24 -1.68 -9.21
N GLU A 91 -19.43 -2.99 -9.03
CA GLU A 91 -19.46 -3.93 -10.16
C GLU A 91 -20.59 -3.63 -11.12
N ARG A 92 -21.77 -3.29 -10.57
CA ARG A 92 -22.93 -2.93 -11.37
C ARG A 92 -22.71 -1.62 -12.12
N VAL A 93 -22.15 -0.60 -11.47
CA VAL A 93 -21.78 0.67 -12.12
C VAL A 93 -20.87 0.44 -13.32
N LEU A 94 -19.87 -0.45 -13.21
CA LEU A 94 -18.95 -0.75 -14.31
C LEU A 94 -19.66 -1.43 -15.50
N ARG A 95 -20.61 -2.33 -15.22
CA ARG A 95 -21.42 -2.98 -16.27
C ARG A 95 -22.32 -1.96 -16.98
N GLU A 96 -23.09 -1.18 -16.23
CA GLU A 96 -23.98 -0.15 -16.79
C GLU A 96 -23.17 0.92 -17.56
N THR A 97 -21.94 1.22 -17.11
CA THR A 97 -21.01 2.09 -17.83
C THR A 97 -20.66 1.52 -19.21
N ALA A 98 -20.34 0.22 -19.29
CA ALA A 98 -20.00 -0.42 -20.54
C ALA A 98 -21.18 -0.36 -21.53
N ASP A 99 -22.39 -0.65 -21.04
CA ASP A 99 -23.61 -0.59 -21.86
C ASP A 99 -23.91 0.85 -22.31
N TYR A 100 -23.72 1.83 -21.44
CA TYR A 100 -23.92 3.25 -21.79
C TYR A 100 -22.91 3.75 -22.82
N ILE A 101 -21.66 3.31 -22.78
CA ILE A 101 -20.65 3.62 -23.81
C ILE A 101 -21.13 3.11 -25.18
N VAL A 102 -21.59 1.86 -25.26
CA VAL A 102 -22.09 1.28 -26.51
C VAL A 102 -23.31 2.07 -27.01
N ALA A 103 -24.24 2.40 -26.12
CA ALA A 103 -25.41 3.20 -26.48
C ALA A 103 -25.02 4.59 -27.03
N LEU A 104 -24.06 5.28 -26.40
CA LEU A 104 -23.56 6.57 -26.87
C LEU A 104 -22.87 6.44 -28.24
N GLN A 105 -22.05 5.39 -28.43
CA GLN A 105 -21.40 5.14 -29.72
C GLN A 105 -22.41 4.93 -30.84
N MET A 106 -23.48 4.14 -30.60
CA MET A 106 -24.54 3.94 -31.58
C MET A 106 -25.29 5.24 -31.89
N ARG A 107 -25.57 6.05 -30.87
CA ARG A 107 -26.23 7.36 -31.06
C ARG A 107 -25.39 8.31 -31.90
N VAL A 108 -24.08 8.39 -31.64
CA VAL A 108 -23.16 9.22 -32.45
C VAL A 108 -23.10 8.73 -33.89
N LYS A 109 -23.02 7.42 -34.12
CA LYS A 109 -23.08 6.84 -35.48
C LYS A 109 -24.36 7.18 -36.20
N LEU A 110 -25.51 7.07 -35.52
CA LEU A 110 -26.80 7.43 -36.10
C LEU A 110 -26.85 8.92 -36.45
N MET A 111 -26.39 9.80 -35.55
CA MET A 111 -26.31 11.24 -35.81
C MET A 111 -25.43 11.55 -37.02
N GLN A 112 -24.31 10.84 -37.18
CA GLN A 112 -23.47 10.99 -38.36
C GLN A 112 -24.22 10.59 -39.64
N ILE A 113 -24.86 9.42 -39.65
CA ILE A 113 -25.66 8.95 -40.80
C ILE A 113 -26.77 9.96 -41.12
N MET A 114 -27.46 10.48 -40.11
CA MET A 114 -28.50 11.49 -40.31
C MET A 114 -27.93 12.76 -40.93
N VAL A 115 -26.79 13.25 -40.45
CA VAL A 115 -26.11 14.41 -41.04
C VAL A 115 -25.67 14.13 -42.48
N ASP A 116 -25.13 12.94 -42.76
CA ASP A 116 -24.69 12.56 -44.10
C ASP A 116 -25.87 12.51 -45.08
N VAL A 117 -27.00 11.92 -44.66
CA VAL A 117 -28.24 11.87 -45.46
C VAL A 117 -28.82 13.26 -45.70
N LEU A 118 -28.82 14.12 -44.67
CA LEU A 118 -29.37 15.47 -44.76
C LEU A 118 -28.44 16.45 -45.51
N SER A 119 -27.13 16.23 -45.48
CA SER A 119 -26.15 17.06 -46.20
C SER A 119 -26.00 16.63 -47.66
N GLY A 120 -26.25 15.34 -47.95
CA GLY A 120 -26.23 14.79 -49.31
C GLY A 120 -27.49 15.04 -50.15
N SER A 121 -28.47 15.82 -49.64
CA SER A 121 -29.65 16.25 -50.43
C SER A 121 -29.52 17.66 -51.01
N ASP A 122 -28.39 18.36 -50.79
CA ASP A 122 -28.07 19.65 -51.42
C ASP A 122 -27.34 19.50 -52.77
N ASP A 123 -27.30 18.28 -53.32
CA ASP A 123 -26.82 18.02 -54.68
C ASP A 123 -28.01 17.76 -55.63
N HIS A 124 -28.87 18.77 -55.85
CA HIS A 124 -29.78 18.76 -57.00
C HIS A 124 -29.85 20.12 -57.74
N HIS A 125 -29.50 20.04 -59.03
CA HIS A 125 -29.62 20.98 -60.16
C HIS A 125 -28.58 22.11 -60.25
N HIS A 126 -27.99 22.45 -61.41
CA HIS A 126 -28.39 22.36 -62.82
C HIS A 126 -27.09 22.52 -63.66
N HIS A 127 -26.83 21.80 -64.75
CA HIS A 127 -27.26 22.22 -66.09
C HIS A 127 -27.16 21.03 -67.06
N ASP A 128 -28.32 20.56 -67.51
CA ASP A 128 -28.42 20.13 -68.90
C ASP A 128 -28.32 21.42 -69.73
N HIS A 129 -27.29 21.52 -70.59
CA HIS A 129 -27.44 22.23 -71.85
C HIS A 129 -26.59 21.56 -72.93
N ASP A 130 -27.29 21.35 -74.04
CA ASP A 130 -26.94 20.69 -75.29
C ASP A 130 -25.62 21.11 -75.97
N GLN A 131 -25.26 20.29 -76.98
CA GLN A 131 -24.29 20.42 -78.09
C GLN A 131 -23.10 19.45 -77.94
N GLU A 132 -22.79 18.55 -78.87
CA GLU A 132 -23.03 18.45 -80.33
C GLU A 132 -23.04 16.97 -80.76
#